data_AF-A0A6I1QTR5-F1
#
_entry.id   AF-A0A6I1QTR5-F1
#
_cell.length_a   1.000
_cell.length_b   1.000
_cell.length_c   1.000
_cell.angle_alpha   90.00
_cell.angle_beta   90.00
_cell.angle_gamma   90.00
#
_symmetry.space_group_name_H-M   'P 1'
#
loop_
_entity.id
_entity.type
_entity.pdbx_description
1 polymer ?
#
loop_
_entity_poly.entity_id
_entity_poly.type
_entity_poly.pdbx_seq_one_letter_code
_entity_poly.pdbx_strand_id
1 'polypeptide(L)'
;MRKKIATFAAQKNYTAAPISKAKMCRSLAHTLRCLSRLTEDELKSIEWNENLSQCNYLYLDGELKPLNDLSESDRIELIESFNPPNIQNKKQKQTQLANYTAKLKSAINSERKADNPLAANALQELLETPRNHPLRTKVLEDIKPLLKQRAKQRLNMLSKYINAHNALTQSERSGQHTRFQEVIFKIPLQWQVSNIDVTPEHNVELVHGFLNRILPNHEIKLSVIHGDERLEHEDLCSHIHCFIDGQNRHTKEFDLRECEELAIQRYVTNTLSEKDQSFWEESKIKKSYYYSKLRGEYWQAMFLLYTNYYFEKNGIELEATRVEKTQEQLEKNKEMRREARLPKAKRSYNFHSRSLEEQQKLLEQRALLEKEHKERKAIIDDE
;
A
#
# COMPACT_ATOMS: atom_id res chain seq x y z
N MET A 1 6.57 33.97 -6.47
CA MET A 1 7.00 32.91 -7.41
C MET A 1 6.97 31.61 -6.63
N ARG A 2 6.21 30.59 -7.04
CA ARG A 2 6.02 29.36 -6.24
C ARG A 2 7.35 28.61 -6.09
N LYS A 3 7.63 28.09 -4.88
CA LYS A 3 8.84 27.31 -4.60
C LYS A 3 8.68 25.92 -5.22
N LYS A 4 9.57 25.57 -6.17
CA LYS A 4 9.56 24.25 -6.82
C LYS A 4 10.20 23.21 -5.91
N ILE A 5 9.50 22.12 -5.66
CA ILE A 5 9.94 21.03 -4.78
C ILE A 5 9.73 19.67 -5.45
N ALA A 6 10.61 18.72 -5.21
CA ALA A 6 10.37 17.34 -5.60
C ALA A 6 9.71 16.57 -4.46
N THR A 7 8.65 15.84 -4.75
CA THR A 7 7.92 15.03 -3.76
C THR A 7 8.24 13.54 -3.91
N PHE A 8 8.20 12.79 -2.82
CA PHE A 8 8.26 11.34 -2.83
C PHE A 8 6.86 10.75 -2.62
N ALA A 9 6.43 9.92 -3.57
CA ALA A 9 5.23 9.11 -3.43
C ALA A 9 5.51 7.67 -3.90
N ALA A 10 5.10 6.70 -3.08
CA ALA A 10 5.36 5.29 -3.34
C ALA A 10 4.17 4.42 -2.92
N GLN A 11 4.09 3.24 -3.54
CA GLN A 11 3.09 2.23 -3.24
C GLN A 11 3.77 0.90 -2.91
N LYS A 12 3.25 0.21 -1.90
CA LYS A 12 3.70 -1.11 -1.49
C LYS A 12 2.50 -2.03 -1.34
N ASN A 13 2.52 -3.12 -2.09
CA ASN A 13 1.40 -4.06 -2.15
C ASN A 13 1.68 -5.28 -1.26
N TYR A 14 0.70 -5.65 -0.45
CA TYR A 14 0.71 -6.81 0.42
C TYR A 14 -0.36 -7.81 -0.01
N THR A 15 0.01 -9.09 -0.16
CA THR A 15 -0.91 -10.17 -0.51
C THR A 15 -1.24 -11.02 0.73
N ALA A 16 -2.18 -11.95 0.59
CA ALA A 16 -2.52 -12.89 1.67
C ALA A 16 -1.45 -13.97 1.91
N ALA A 17 -0.33 -13.99 1.16
CA ALA A 17 0.74 -14.95 1.36
C ALA A 17 1.46 -14.72 2.70
N PRO A 18 1.87 -15.77 3.45
CA PRO A 18 2.45 -15.62 4.80
C PRO A 18 3.62 -14.64 4.90
N ILE A 19 4.55 -14.67 3.93
CA ILE A 19 5.70 -13.76 3.88
C ILE A 19 5.25 -12.32 3.66
N SER A 20 4.26 -12.10 2.79
CA SER A 20 3.73 -10.76 2.50
C SER A 20 2.95 -10.21 3.69
N LYS A 21 2.15 -11.05 4.33
CA LYS A 21 1.46 -10.77 5.59
C LYS A 21 2.43 -10.35 6.69
N ALA A 22 3.52 -11.11 6.91
CA ALA A 22 4.52 -10.75 7.91
C ALA A 22 5.18 -9.38 7.62
N LYS A 23 5.45 -9.07 6.34
CA LYS A 23 5.96 -7.75 5.92
C LYS A 23 4.95 -6.62 6.17
N MET A 24 3.66 -6.88 5.97
CA MET A 24 2.59 -5.92 6.27
C MET A 24 2.48 -5.66 7.76
N CYS A 25 2.43 -6.71 8.59
CA CYS A 25 2.35 -6.56 10.05
C CYS A 25 3.56 -5.77 10.60
N ARG A 26 4.77 -6.02 10.09
CA ARG A 26 5.95 -5.21 10.46
C ARG A 26 5.84 -3.75 10.03
N SER A 27 5.32 -3.50 8.83
CA SER A 27 5.08 -2.13 8.35
C SER A 27 4.06 -1.41 9.23
N LEU A 28 2.93 -2.05 9.54
CA LEU A 28 1.94 -1.50 10.47
C LEU A 28 2.51 -1.28 11.87
N ALA A 29 3.31 -2.22 12.39
CA ALA A 29 3.95 -2.08 13.69
C ALA A 29 4.88 -0.87 13.74
N HIS A 30 5.68 -0.65 12.70
CA HIS A 30 6.52 0.53 12.58
C HIS A 30 5.67 1.80 12.49
N THR A 31 4.67 1.82 11.63
CA THR A 31 3.76 2.96 11.45
C THR A 31 3.03 3.33 12.73
N LEU A 32 2.55 2.34 13.49
CA LEU A 32 1.83 2.57 14.76
C LEU A 32 2.76 2.73 15.97
N ARG A 33 4.09 2.74 15.77
CA ARG A 33 5.08 2.76 16.86
C ARG A 33 4.81 1.67 17.91
N CYS A 34 4.47 0.47 17.45
CA CYS A 34 4.15 -0.69 18.29
C CYS A 34 5.41 -1.50 18.57
N LEU A 35 6.18 -1.08 19.59
CA LEU A 35 7.52 -1.59 19.86
C LEU A 35 7.56 -3.10 20.12
N SER A 36 6.60 -3.66 20.86
CA SER A 36 6.50 -5.10 21.13
C SER A 36 6.35 -5.98 19.89
N ARG A 37 6.03 -5.40 18.72
CA ARG A 37 5.85 -6.11 17.43
C ARG A 37 7.01 -5.86 16.46
N LEU A 38 8.03 -5.13 16.86
CA LEU A 38 9.27 -4.94 16.10
C LEU A 38 10.30 -6.02 16.44
N THR A 39 11.24 -6.29 15.53
CA THR A 39 12.35 -7.22 15.80
C THR A 39 13.46 -6.53 16.61
N GLU A 40 14.33 -7.31 17.25
CA GLU A 40 15.49 -6.76 17.96
C GLU A 40 16.38 -5.87 17.08
N ASP A 41 16.57 -6.23 15.81
CA ASP A 41 17.36 -5.42 14.87
C ASP A 41 16.69 -4.10 14.52
N GLU A 42 15.35 -4.08 14.45
CA GLU A 42 14.57 -2.85 14.24
C GLU A 42 14.63 -1.95 15.48
N LEU A 43 14.54 -2.52 16.69
CA LEU A 43 14.69 -1.79 17.95
C LEU A 43 16.08 -1.19 18.14
N LYS A 44 17.13 -1.83 17.62
CA LYS A 44 18.51 -1.29 17.64
C LYS A 44 18.72 -0.11 16.69
N SER A 45 17.79 0.13 15.77
CA SER A 45 17.92 1.18 14.74
C SER A 45 16.61 1.96 14.60
N ILE A 46 16.11 2.46 15.73
CA ILE A 46 14.92 3.32 15.77
C ILE A 46 15.13 4.53 14.85
N GLU A 47 14.16 4.75 13.97
CA GLU A 47 14.23 5.78 12.92
C GLU A 47 13.36 7.01 13.25
N TRP A 48 13.03 7.22 14.53
CA TRP A 48 12.23 8.35 15.01
C TRP A 48 12.75 8.88 16.36
N ASN A 49 12.33 10.10 16.69
CA ASN A 49 12.62 10.75 17.96
C ASN A 49 11.42 10.68 18.90
N GLU A 50 11.55 9.95 20.01
CA GLU A 50 10.48 9.79 21.02
C GLU A 50 10.02 11.13 21.64
N ASN A 51 10.91 12.13 21.73
CA ASN A 51 10.58 13.47 22.23
C ASN A 51 9.66 14.26 21.29
N LEU A 52 9.45 13.74 20.08
CA LEU A 52 8.55 14.29 19.07
C LEU A 52 7.31 13.41 18.84
N SER A 53 7.07 12.39 19.67
CA SER A 53 5.94 11.46 19.52
C SER A 53 4.56 12.14 19.51
N GLN A 54 4.42 13.29 20.18
CA GLN A 54 3.23 14.15 20.14
C GLN A 54 2.93 14.73 18.76
N CYS A 55 3.90 14.71 17.83
CA CYS A 55 3.72 15.16 16.46
C CYS A 55 3.12 14.07 15.55
N ASN A 56 2.83 12.88 16.09
CA ASN A 56 2.27 11.77 15.33
C ASN A 56 0.75 11.71 15.49
N TYR A 57 0.07 11.49 14.37
CA TYR A 57 -1.39 11.43 14.33
C TYR A 57 -1.90 10.18 13.62
N LEU A 58 -2.98 9.63 14.13
CA LEU A 58 -3.80 8.61 13.53
C LEU A 58 -5.01 9.26 12.87
N TYR A 59 -5.27 8.95 11.61
CA TYR A 59 -6.55 9.21 10.97
C TYR A 59 -7.32 7.90 10.80
N LEU A 60 -8.43 7.78 11.52
CA LEU A 60 -9.30 6.61 11.55
C LEU A 60 -10.76 7.06 11.68
N ASP A 61 -11.65 6.45 10.90
CA ASP A 61 -13.10 6.74 10.91
C ASP A 61 -13.48 8.22 10.72
N GLY A 62 -12.67 8.97 9.98
CA GLY A 62 -12.93 10.38 9.68
C GLY A 62 -12.38 11.36 10.71
N GLU A 63 -11.72 10.86 11.77
CA GLU A 63 -11.17 11.68 12.84
C GLU A 63 -9.65 11.60 12.88
N LEU A 64 -9.00 12.75 13.06
CA LEU A 64 -7.57 12.86 13.32
C LEU A 64 -7.33 12.90 14.83
N LYS A 65 -6.58 11.93 15.36
CA LYS A 65 -6.29 11.77 16.78
C LYS A 65 -4.78 11.66 17.02
N PRO A 66 -4.23 12.15 18.13
CA PRO A 66 -2.86 11.86 18.52
C PRO A 66 -2.60 10.34 18.55
N LEU A 67 -1.49 9.89 17.97
CA LEU A 67 -1.13 8.46 18.00
C LEU A 67 -0.87 7.95 19.43
N ASN A 68 -0.43 8.85 20.31
CA ASN A 68 -0.17 8.55 21.71
C ASN A 68 -1.45 8.25 22.53
N ASP A 69 -2.63 8.58 22.01
CA ASP A 69 -3.90 8.24 22.66
C ASP A 69 -4.21 6.74 22.57
N LEU A 70 -3.59 6.03 21.63
CA LEU A 70 -3.70 4.58 21.52
C LEU A 70 -2.75 3.88 22.50
N SER A 71 -3.30 3.01 23.35
CA SER A 71 -2.50 2.11 24.17
C SER A 71 -1.76 1.08 23.30
N GLU A 72 -0.75 0.42 23.85
CA GLU A 72 -0.03 -0.64 23.13
C GLU A 72 -0.95 -1.82 22.76
N SER A 73 -1.91 -2.17 23.62
CA SER A 73 -2.93 -3.17 23.31
C SER A 73 -3.82 -2.75 22.13
N ASP A 74 -4.23 -1.49 22.07
CA ASP A 74 -5.07 -0.99 20.96
C ASP A 74 -4.28 -0.99 19.65
N ARG A 75 -2.99 -0.64 19.69
CA ARG A 75 -2.09 -0.74 18.53
C ARG A 75 -1.98 -2.18 18.04
N ILE A 76 -1.84 -3.15 18.96
CA ILE A 76 -1.79 -4.57 18.62
C ILE A 76 -3.11 -5.03 17.99
N GLU A 77 -4.25 -4.70 18.59
CA GLU A 77 -5.57 -5.07 18.08
C GLU A 77 -5.79 -4.47 16.68
N LEU A 78 -5.39 -3.22 16.49
CA LEU A 78 -5.45 -2.56 15.19
C LEU A 78 -4.60 -3.28 14.15
N ILE A 79 -3.36 -3.68 14.47
CA ILE A 79 -2.52 -4.49 13.56
C ILE A 79 -3.20 -5.83 13.24
N GLU A 80 -3.80 -6.46 14.24
CA GLU A 80 -4.46 -7.76 14.10
C GLU A 80 -5.74 -7.69 13.26
N SER A 81 -6.43 -6.54 13.25
CA SER A 81 -7.61 -6.30 12.41
C SER A 81 -7.30 -6.39 10.90
N PHE A 82 -6.04 -6.19 10.50
CA PHE A 82 -5.60 -6.38 9.11
C PHE A 82 -5.37 -7.86 8.75
N ASN A 83 -5.49 -8.79 9.69
CA ASN A 83 -5.36 -10.20 9.39
C ASN A 83 -6.60 -10.71 8.62
N PRO A 84 -6.42 -11.43 7.49
CA PRO A 84 -7.56 -12.06 6.83
C PRO A 84 -8.16 -13.14 7.73
N PRO A 85 -9.48 -13.40 7.62
CA PRO A 85 -10.13 -14.46 8.39
C PRO A 85 -9.47 -15.81 8.11
N ASN A 86 -9.26 -16.59 9.17
CA ASN A 86 -8.65 -17.90 9.05
C ASN A 86 -9.64 -18.89 8.41
N ILE A 87 -9.30 -19.41 7.23
CA ILE A 87 -10.10 -20.45 6.56
C ILE A 87 -9.41 -21.79 6.76
N GLN A 88 -10.05 -22.65 7.56
CA GLN A 88 -9.61 -24.01 7.76
C GLN A 88 -9.47 -24.75 6.42
N ASN A 89 -8.33 -25.42 6.22
CA ASN A 89 -8.01 -26.17 5.00
C ASN A 89 -8.18 -25.35 3.70
N LYS A 90 -7.86 -24.05 3.73
CA LYS A 90 -8.00 -23.14 2.56
C LYS A 90 -7.44 -23.73 1.27
N LYS A 91 -6.23 -24.29 1.30
CA LYS A 91 -5.59 -24.89 0.12
C LYS A 91 -6.39 -26.07 -0.44
N GLN A 92 -6.91 -26.92 0.44
CA GLN A 92 -7.78 -28.04 0.03
C GLN A 92 -9.06 -27.52 -0.62
N LYS A 93 -9.69 -26.49 -0.04
CA LYS A 93 -10.90 -25.85 -0.59
C LYS A 93 -10.63 -25.17 -1.94
N GLN A 94 -9.47 -24.53 -2.12
CA GLN A 94 -9.04 -23.95 -3.41
C GLN A 94 -8.87 -25.04 -4.47
N THR A 95 -8.15 -26.12 -4.15
CA THR A 95 -7.99 -27.27 -5.05
C THR A 95 -9.33 -27.92 -5.39
N GLN A 96 -10.20 -28.08 -4.40
CA GLN A 96 -11.57 -28.57 -4.59
C GLN A 96 -12.32 -27.65 -5.56
N LEU A 97 -12.36 -26.35 -5.30
CA LEU A 97 -13.04 -25.39 -6.16
C LEU A 97 -12.52 -25.45 -7.61
N ALA A 98 -11.20 -25.47 -7.83
CA ALA A 98 -10.62 -25.58 -9.16
C ALA A 98 -11.03 -26.88 -9.88
N ASN A 99 -10.91 -28.03 -9.20
CA ASN A 99 -11.28 -29.33 -9.74
C ASN A 99 -12.78 -29.41 -10.09
N TYR A 100 -13.65 -28.92 -9.20
CA TYR A 100 -15.09 -28.95 -9.42
C TYR A 100 -15.56 -27.88 -10.41
N THR A 101 -14.82 -26.78 -10.58
CA THR A 101 -15.02 -25.82 -11.68
C THR A 101 -14.76 -26.48 -13.04
N ALA A 102 -13.66 -27.22 -13.19
CA ALA A 102 -13.36 -27.93 -14.42
C ALA A 102 -14.41 -29.01 -14.73
N LYS A 103 -14.86 -29.75 -13.70
CA LYS A 103 -15.95 -30.72 -13.83
C LYS A 103 -17.27 -30.06 -14.21
N LEU A 104 -17.59 -28.90 -13.64
CA LEU A 104 -18.80 -28.13 -13.97
C LEU A 104 -18.78 -27.69 -15.44
N LYS A 105 -17.66 -27.14 -15.94
CA LYS A 105 -17.48 -26.80 -17.36
C LYS A 105 -17.66 -28.01 -18.29
N SER A 106 -17.10 -29.16 -17.90
CA SER A 106 -17.28 -30.40 -18.65
C SER A 106 -18.74 -30.88 -18.65
N ALA A 107 -19.44 -30.74 -17.52
CA ALA A 107 -20.86 -31.06 -17.40
C ALA A 107 -21.73 -30.15 -18.29
N ILE A 108 -21.46 -28.85 -18.34
CA ILE A 108 -22.13 -27.89 -19.24
C ILE A 108 -21.98 -28.33 -20.69
N ASN A 109 -20.76 -28.64 -21.12
CA ASN A 109 -20.49 -29.12 -22.48
C ASN A 109 -21.19 -30.45 -22.77
N SER A 110 -21.23 -31.36 -21.80
CA SER A 110 -21.93 -32.64 -21.92
C SER A 110 -23.44 -32.46 -22.07
N GLU A 111 -24.05 -31.53 -21.36
CA GLU A 111 -25.49 -31.24 -21.48
C GLU A 111 -25.84 -30.58 -22.80
N ARG A 112 -24.99 -29.69 -23.30
CA ARG A 112 -25.15 -29.12 -24.65
C ARG A 112 -25.09 -30.20 -25.72
N LYS A 113 -24.15 -31.15 -25.61
CA LYS A 113 -24.05 -32.29 -26.55
C LYS A 113 -25.23 -33.25 -26.47
N ALA A 114 -25.86 -33.34 -25.30
CA ALA A 114 -27.04 -34.18 -25.06
C ALA A 114 -28.37 -33.45 -25.35
N ASP A 115 -28.32 -32.30 -26.03
CA ASP A 115 -29.48 -31.45 -26.34
C ASP A 115 -30.34 -31.11 -25.10
N ASN A 116 -29.66 -30.73 -24.01
CA ASN A 116 -30.29 -30.29 -22.76
C ASN A 116 -29.89 -28.84 -22.40
N PRO A 117 -30.37 -27.83 -23.15
CA PRO A 117 -29.97 -26.44 -22.95
C PRO A 117 -30.40 -25.87 -21.60
N LEU A 118 -31.54 -26.31 -21.05
CA LEU A 118 -32.03 -25.85 -19.74
C LEU A 118 -31.06 -26.20 -18.61
N ALA A 119 -30.61 -27.46 -18.55
CA ALA A 119 -29.61 -27.86 -17.56
C ALA A 119 -28.26 -27.18 -17.80
N ALA A 120 -27.83 -27.05 -19.06
CA ALA A 120 -26.57 -26.38 -19.39
C ALA A 120 -26.57 -24.92 -18.92
N ASN A 121 -27.66 -24.19 -19.11
CA ASN A 121 -27.80 -22.79 -18.70
C ASN A 121 -27.83 -22.65 -17.17
N ALA A 122 -28.59 -23.48 -16.45
CA ALA A 122 -28.62 -23.45 -14.99
C ALA A 122 -27.23 -23.75 -14.37
N LEU A 123 -26.45 -24.65 -14.98
CA LEU A 123 -25.07 -24.92 -14.58
C LEU A 123 -24.11 -23.76 -14.93
N GLN A 124 -24.38 -23.04 -16.03
CA GLN A 124 -23.60 -21.88 -16.45
C GLN A 124 -23.83 -20.69 -15.51
N GLU A 125 -25.08 -20.42 -15.09
CA GLU A 125 -25.41 -19.36 -14.12
C GLU A 125 -24.66 -19.54 -12.79
N LEU A 126 -24.53 -20.80 -12.32
CA LEU A 126 -23.72 -21.12 -11.14
C LEU A 126 -22.25 -20.75 -11.32
N LEU A 127 -21.70 -20.97 -12.52
CA LEU A 127 -20.30 -20.68 -12.84
C LEU A 127 -20.04 -19.17 -13.00
N GLU A 128 -21.05 -18.44 -13.48
CA GLU A 128 -21.03 -16.99 -13.68
C GLU A 128 -21.36 -16.20 -12.42
N THR A 129 -21.84 -16.87 -11.37
CA THR A 129 -22.08 -16.24 -10.07
C THR A 129 -20.78 -15.59 -9.56
N PRO A 130 -20.81 -14.31 -9.18
CA PRO A 130 -19.64 -13.61 -8.66
C PRO A 130 -18.97 -14.36 -7.50
N ARG A 131 -17.63 -14.34 -7.47
CA ARG A 131 -16.82 -15.12 -6.52
C ARG A 131 -17.13 -14.81 -5.05
N ASN A 132 -17.61 -13.62 -4.78
CA ASN A 132 -17.96 -13.15 -3.45
C ASN A 132 -19.40 -13.47 -3.03
N HIS A 133 -20.26 -13.91 -3.94
CA HIS A 133 -21.66 -14.19 -3.65
C HIS A 133 -21.84 -15.66 -3.23
N PRO A 134 -22.37 -15.94 -2.03
CA PRO A 134 -22.63 -17.32 -1.62
C PRO A 134 -23.76 -17.93 -2.45
N LEU A 135 -23.54 -19.13 -2.93
CA LEU A 135 -24.52 -19.95 -3.63
C LEU A 135 -25.47 -20.61 -2.62
N ARG A 136 -26.77 -20.49 -2.87
CA ARG A 136 -27.80 -21.12 -2.02
C ARG A 136 -27.82 -22.62 -2.26
N THR A 137 -28.01 -23.40 -1.21
CA THR A 137 -28.13 -24.87 -1.29
C THR A 137 -29.35 -25.33 -2.08
N LYS A 138 -30.44 -24.54 -2.06
CA LYS A 138 -31.67 -24.79 -2.82
C LYS A 138 -31.45 -24.95 -4.33
N VAL A 139 -30.39 -24.36 -4.88
CA VAL A 139 -30.04 -24.51 -6.30
C VAL A 139 -29.86 -25.98 -6.72
N LEU A 140 -29.48 -26.86 -5.78
CA LEU A 140 -29.41 -28.30 -6.04
C LEU A 140 -30.79 -28.92 -6.31
N GLU A 141 -31.83 -28.46 -5.62
CA GLU A 141 -33.21 -28.91 -5.81
C GLU A 141 -33.77 -28.40 -7.13
N ASP A 142 -33.46 -27.14 -7.47
CA ASP A 142 -33.90 -26.49 -8.70
C ASP A 142 -33.26 -27.15 -9.95
N ILE A 143 -31.99 -27.55 -9.86
CA ILE A 143 -31.27 -28.19 -10.98
C ILE A 143 -31.63 -29.67 -11.13
N LYS A 144 -31.93 -30.38 -10.04
CA LYS A 144 -32.23 -31.83 -10.04
C LYS A 144 -33.23 -32.26 -11.13
N PRO A 145 -34.41 -31.63 -11.31
CA PRO A 145 -35.38 -32.03 -12.33
C PRO A 145 -34.88 -31.81 -13.77
N LEU A 146 -33.92 -30.92 -13.98
CA LEU A 146 -33.36 -30.61 -15.29
C LEU A 146 -32.35 -31.69 -15.76
N LEU A 147 -31.82 -32.51 -14.85
CA LEU A 147 -30.76 -33.47 -15.15
C LEU A 147 -31.33 -34.81 -15.65
N LYS A 148 -31.29 -35.02 -16.97
CA LYS A 148 -31.79 -36.26 -17.62
C LYS A 148 -30.89 -37.48 -17.39
N GLN A 149 -29.58 -37.29 -17.21
CA GLN A 149 -28.61 -38.38 -17.02
C GLN A 149 -27.60 -38.06 -15.90
N ARG A 150 -27.10 -39.10 -15.23
CA ARG A 150 -26.07 -39.02 -14.18
C ARG A 150 -26.38 -38.02 -13.05
N ALA A 151 -27.67 -37.79 -12.76
CA ALA A 151 -28.13 -36.77 -11.82
C ALA A 151 -27.45 -36.87 -10.45
N LYS A 152 -27.34 -38.08 -9.87
CA LYS A 152 -26.65 -38.30 -8.58
C LYS A 152 -25.18 -37.85 -8.60
N GLN A 153 -24.44 -38.15 -9.66
CA GLN A 153 -23.02 -37.75 -9.78
C GLN A 153 -22.90 -36.23 -9.90
N ARG A 154 -23.80 -35.60 -10.66
CA ARG A 154 -23.82 -34.15 -10.89
C ARG A 154 -24.24 -33.36 -9.65
N LEU A 155 -25.24 -33.82 -8.91
CA LEU A 155 -25.63 -33.21 -7.63
C LEU A 155 -24.50 -33.29 -6.60
N ASN A 156 -23.79 -34.42 -6.51
CA ASN A 156 -22.62 -34.54 -5.65
C ASN A 156 -21.48 -33.59 -6.08
N MET A 157 -21.26 -33.45 -7.39
CA MET A 157 -20.30 -32.50 -7.95
C MET A 157 -20.68 -31.05 -7.60
N LEU A 158 -21.94 -30.67 -7.78
CA LEU A 158 -22.47 -29.34 -7.47
C LEU A 158 -22.40 -29.02 -5.98
N SER A 159 -22.79 -29.96 -5.12
CA SER A 159 -22.66 -29.80 -3.67
C SER A 159 -21.21 -29.51 -3.26
N LYS A 160 -20.26 -30.26 -3.81
CA LYS A 160 -18.83 -30.03 -3.57
C LYS A 160 -18.31 -28.71 -4.14
N TYR A 161 -18.86 -28.24 -5.25
CA TYR A 161 -18.57 -26.93 -5.81
C TYR A 161 -19.09 -25.81 -4.91
N ILE A 162 -20.39 -25.84 -4.57
CA ILE A 162 -21.07 -24.84 -3.73
C ILE A 162 -20.37 -24.73 -2.37
N ASN A 163 -20.09 -25.85 -1.70
CA ASN A 163 -19.42 -25.84 -0.40
C ASN A 163 -18.01 -25.23 -0.46
N ALA A 164 -17.25 -25.52 -1.53
CA ALA A 164 -15.93 -24.94 -1.71
C ALA A 164 -15.99 -23.45 -2.08
N HIS A 165 -16.94 -23.04 -2.93
CA HIS A 165 -17.17 -21.66 -3.31
C HIS A 165 -17.57 -20.80 -2.10
N ASN A 166 -18.59 -21.23 -1.36
CA ASN A 166 -19.12 -20.52 -0.19
C ASN A 166 -18.08 -20.38 0.91
N ALA A 167 -17.24 -21.39 1.12
CA ALA A 167 -16.18 -21.32 2.11
C ALA A 167 -15.05 -20.35 1.74
N LEU A 168 -15.03 -19.83 0.51
CA LEU A 168 -14.00 -18.93 -0.02
C LEU A 168 -14.55 -17.56 -0.44
N THR A 169 -15.84 -17.25 -0.20
CA THR A 169 -16.49 -15.99 -0.61
C THR A 169 -15.90 -14.76 0.08
N GLN A 170 -15.49 -14.88 1.33
CA GLN A 170 -14.92 -13.80 2.13
C GLN A 170 -13.39 -13.73 2.07
N SER A 171 -12.76 -14.48 1.15
CA SER A 171 -11.30 -14.52 1.07
C SER A 171 -10.77 -14.36 -0.32
N GLU A 172 -9.57 -13.79 -0.38
CA GLU A 172 -8.76 -13.79 -1.58
C GLU A 172 -8.39 -15.24 -1.95
N ARG A 173 -8.80 -15.67 -3.16
CA ARG A 173 -8.78 -17.06 -3.61
C ARG A 173 -7.46 -17.51 -4.22
N SER A 174 -6.62 -16.61 -4.74
CA SER A 174 -5.39 -16.97 -5.48
C SER A 174 -4.11 -16.92 -4.63
N GLY A 175 -4.13 -16.20 -3.51
CA GLY A 175 -2.96 -15.78 -2.73
C GLY A 175 -2.14 -14.65 -3.38
N GLN A 176 -2.50 -14.21 -4.59
CA GLN A 176 -1.67 -13.34 -5.43
C GLN A 176 -2.20 -11.92 -5.56
N HIS A 177 -3.51 -11.71 -5.38
CA HIS A 177 -4.07 -10.37 -5.45
C HIS A 177 -3.61 -9.55 -4.24
N THR A 178 -3.62 -8.22 -4.44
CA THR A 178 -3.27 -7.28 -3.37
C THR A 178 -4.40 -7.30 -2.35
N ARG A 179 -4.08 -7.67 -1.10
CA ARG A 179 -4.99 -7.64 0.04
C ARG A 179 -5.02 -6.27 0.70
N PHE A 180 -3.85 -5.63 0.81
CA PHE A 180 -3.72 -4.24 1.24
C PHE A 180 -2.63 -3.55 0.42
N GLN A 181 -2.78 -2.26 0.18
CA GLN A 181 -1.74 -1.41 -0.39
C GLN A 181 -1.41 -0.30 0.61
N GLU A 182 -0.14 -0.12 0.91
CA GLU A 182 0.36 1.05 1.62
C GLU A 182 0.81 2.10 0.60
N VAL A 183 0.34 3.34 0.77
CA VAL A 183 0.77 4.50 0.01
C VAL A 183 1.50 5.44 0.95
N ILE A 184 2.70 5.85 0.57
CA ILE A 184 3.56 6.73 1.36
C ILE A 184 3.73 8.03 0.58
N PHE A 185 3.53 9.17 1.26
CA PHE A 185 3.82 10.49 0.72
C PHE A 185 4.70 11.27 1.68
N LYS A 186 5.80 11.84 1.16
CA LYS A 186 6.76 12.65 1.92
C LYS A 186 7.33 13.76 1.03
N ILE A 187 7.56 14.93 1.62
CA ILE A 187 8.43 15.95 1.03
C ILE A 187 9.85 15.74 1.61
N PRO A 188 10.86 15.46 0.79
CA PRO A 188 12.23 15.26 1.25
C PRO A 188 12.80 16.48 2.00
N LEU A 189 13.63 16.20 3.03
CA LEU A 189 14.19 17.21 3.95
C LEU A 189 14.93 18.35 3.24
N GLN A 190 15.59 18.07 2.12
CA GLN A 190 16.39 19.04 1.36
C GLN A 190 15.59 20.26 0.89
N TRP A 191 14.26 20.11 0.81
CA TRP A 191 13.38 21.19 0.39
C TRP A 191 12.95 22.10 1.54
N GLN A 192 13.24 21.75 2.80
CA GLN A 192 12.95 22.58 3.98
C GLN A 192 11.52 23.14 3.94
N VAL A 193 10.55 22.23 3.82
CA VAL A 193 9.12 22.55 3.90
C VAL A 193 8.68 22.20 5.30
N SER A 194 7.97 23.11 5.96
CA SER A 194 7.57 22.99 7.37
C SER A 194 6.10 22.57 7.50
N ASN A 195 5.65 22.29 8.74
CA ASN A 195 4.23 22.07 9.00
C ASN A 195 3.38 23.35 8.87
N ILE A 196 3.98 24.53 8.80
CA ILE A 196 3.27 25.79 8.48
C ILE A 196 2.84 25.79 7.01
N ASP A 197 3.68 25.26 6.12
CA ASP A 197 3.41 25.18 4.69
C ASP A 197 2.45 24.03 4.36
N VAL A 198 2.69 22.86 4.95
CA VAL A 198 1.92 21.63 4.71
C VAL A 198 1.62 20.95 6.05
N THR A 199 0.40 21.15 6.55
CA THR A 199 -0.04 20.60 7.83
C THR A 199 -0.29 19.09 7.76
N PRO A 200 -0.39 18.38 8.90
CA PRO A 200 -0.89 17.01 8.96
C PRO A 200 -2.22 16.80 8.21
N GLU A 201 -3.16 17.72 8.34
CA GLU A 201 -4.47 17.67 7.67
C GLU A 201 -4.28 17.74 6.14
N HIS A 202 -3.41 18.62 5.66
CA HIS A 202 -3.08 18.68 4.24
C HIS A 202 -2.53 17.35 3.70
N ASN A 203 -1.71 16.65 4.48
CA ASN A 203 -1.23 15.31 4.10
C ASN A 203 -2.38 14.32 3.93
N VAL A 204 -3.35 14.30 4.85
CA VAL A 204 -4.53 13.43 4.76
C VAL A 204 -5.37 13.80 3.56
N GLU A 205 -5.79 15.06 3.45
CA GLU A 205 -6.70 15.53 2.41
C GLU A 205 -6.12 15.35 1.00
N LEU A 206 -4.83 15.61 0.82
CA LEU A 206 -4.14 15.40 -0.45
C LEU A 206 -4.16 13.92 -0.83
N VAL A 207 -3.69 13.04 0.05
CA VAL A 207 -3.55 11.61 -0.30
C VAL A 207 -4.92 10.94 -0.39
N HIS A 208 -5.83 11.19 0.55
CA HIS A 208 -7.19 10.66 0.51
C HIS A 208 -7.94 11.17 -0.71
N GLY A 209 -7.84 12.47 -1.02
CA GLY A 209 -8.50 13.05 -2.18
C GLY A 209 -8.02 12.44 -3.50
N PHE A 210 -6.71 12.19 -3.63
CA PHE A 210 -6.16 11.47 -4.78
C PHE A 210 -6.69 10.04 -4.86
N LEU A 211 -6.56 9.27 -3.76
CA LEU A 211 -6.94 7.87 -3.71
C LEU A 211 -8.44 7.67 -3.94
N ASN A 212 -9.29 8.48 -3.35
CA ASN A 212 -10.74 8.43 -3.57
C ASN A 212 -11.13 8.73 -5.01
N ARG A 213 -10.30 9.49 -5.76
CA ARG A 213 -10.56 9.78 -7.18
C ARG A 213 -10.19 8.62 -8.10
N ILE A 214 -9.11 7.88 -7.78
CA ILE A 214 -8.63 6.79 -8.64
C ILE A 214 -9.12 5.40 -8.20
N LEU A 215 -9.40 5.25 -6.91
CA LEU A 215 -9.83 4.02 -6.25
C LEU A 215 -11.08 4.26 -5.38
N PRO A 216 -12.17 4.84 -5.94
CA PRO A 216 -13.35 5.23 -5.18
C PRO A 216 -14.06 4.07 -4.49
N ASN A 217 -13.79 2.82 -4.87
CA ASN A 217 -14.45 1.65 -4.29
C ASN A 217 -13.56 0.88 -3.32
N HIS A 218 -12.35 1.37 -3.04
CA HIS A 218 -11.44 0.76 -2.08
C HIS A 218 -11.36 1.63 -0.84
N GLU A 219 -11.52 1.00 0.32
CA GLU A 219 -11.56 1.70 1.59
C GLU A 219 -10.14 2.03 2.06
N ILE A 220 -9.89 3.28 2.46
CA ILE A 220 -8.69 3.65 3.20
C ILE A 220 -8.94 3.25 4.66
N LYS A 221 -8.31 2.17 5.10
CA LYS A 221 -8.52 1.54 6.42
C LYS A 221 -7.84 2.28 7.55
N LEU A 222 -6.72 2.91 7.25
CA LEU A 222 -5.85 3.53 8.25
C LEU A 222 -5.01 4.58 7.54
N SER A 223 -4.82 5.74 8.16
CA SER A 223 -3.70 6.61 7.80
C SER A 223 -2.98 7.08 9.04
N VAL A 224 -1.66 7.18 8.97
CA VAL A 224 -0.84 7.64 10.08
C VAL A 224 0.15 8.65 9.57
N ILE A 225 0.28 9.72 10.32
CA ILE A 225 1.13 10.86 10.05
C ILE A 225 2.26 10.81 11.06
N HIS A 226 3.49 10.90 10.57
CA HIS A 226 4.69 10.93 11.40
C HIS A 226 5.34 12.31 11.30
N GLY A 227 5.47 12.96 12.45
CA GLY A 227 6.22 14.22 12.62
C GLY A 227 7.49 14.06 13.45
N ASP A 228 7.83 12.82 13.82
CA ASP A 228 8.90 12.43 14.74
C ASP A 228 10.18 11.94 14.04
N GLU A 229 10.18 11.77 12.72
CA GLU A 229 11.35 11.34 11.94
C GLU A 229 12.27 12.52 11.56
N ARG A 230 12.55 13.39 12.55
CA ARG A 230 13.37 14.60 12.44
C ARG A 230 14.11 14.91 13.75
N LEU A 231 15.13 15.76 13.67
CA LEU A 231 15.83 16.26 14.86
C LEU A 231 14.98 17.34 15.53
N GLU A 232 15.14 17.57 16.84
CA GLU A 232 14.29 18.50 17.61
C GLU A 232 14.34 19.95 17.10
N HIS A 233 15.51 20.36 16.60
CA HIS A 233 15.71 21.71 16.07
C HIS A 233 15.27 21.87 14.61
N GLU A 234 14.90 20.77 13.93
CA GLU A 234 14.47 20.82 12.52
C GLU A 234 12.97 21.12 12.44
N ASP A 235 12.60 22.16 11.69
CA ASP A 235 11.18 22.40 11.35
C ASP A 235 10.83 21.81 9.98
N LEU A 236 10.40 20.55 9.96
CA LEU A 236 10.09 19.80 8.75
C LEU A 236 8.63 19.32 8.79
N CYS A 237 8.00 19.34 7.63
CA CYS A 237 6.65 18.84 7.46
C CYS A 237 6.60 17.33 7.76
N SER A 238 5.49 16.91 8.33
CA SER A 238 5.18 15.50 8.55
C SER A 238 5.02 14.74 7.23
N HIS A 239 5.08 13.41 7.30
CA HIS A 239 4.78 12.52 6.18
C HIS A 239 3.69 11.52 6.56
N ILE A 240 3.04 10.92 5.56
CA ILE A 240 1.86 10.09 5.77
C ILE A 240 1.99 8.70 5.15
N HIS A 241 1.47 7.71 5.85
CA HIS A 241 1.23 6.34 5.39
C HIS A 241 -0.27 6.09 5.33
N CYS A 242 -0.79 5.65 4.19
CA CYS A 242 -2.20 5.29 4.01
C CYS A 242 -2.31 3.81 3.63
N PHE A 243 -3.08 3.03 4.39
CA PHE A 243 -3.36 1.62 4.09
C PHE A 243 -4.73 1.48 3.46
N ILE A 244 -4.77 0.95 2.24
CA ILE A 244 -5.95 0.79 1.41
C ILE A 244 -6.31 -0.70 1.39
N ASP A 245 -7.59 -1.01 1.58
CA ASP A 245 -8.13 -2.34 1.39
C ASP A 245 -8.13 -2.70 -0.10
N GLY A 246 -7.46 -3.80 -0.44
CA GLY A 246 -7.43 -4.33 -1.79
C GLY A 246 -8.78 -4.88 -2.28
N GLN A 247 -9.73 -5.09 -1.37
CA GLN A 247 -11.09 -5.53 -1.65
C GLN A 247 -11.99 -4.34 -2.00
N ASN A 248 -12.63 -4.42 -3.15
CA ASN A 248 -13.64 -3.44 -3.56
C ASN A 248 -14.91 -3.59 -2.72
N ARG A 249 -15.41 -2.49 -2.15
CA ARG A 249 -16.54 -2.51 -1.22
C ARG A 249 -17.86 -2.99 -1.82
N HIS A 250 -18.04 -2.83 -3.13
CA HIS A 250 -19.25 -3.21 -3.85
C HIS A 250 -19.14 -4.62 -4.44
N THR A 251 -18.08 -4.88 -5.21
CA THR A 251 -17.89 -6.17 -5.89
C THR A 251 -17.32 -7.23 -4.98
N LYS A 252 -16.74 -6.85 -3.83
CA LYS A 252 -15.96 -7.68 -2.89
C LYS A 252 -14.83 -8.47 -3.57
N GLU A 253 -14.45 -8.12 -4.79
CA GLU A 253 -13.30 -8.68 -5.48
C GLU A 253 -12.03 -7.98 -5.02
N PHE A 254 -10.88 -8.66 -5.17
CA PHE A 254 -9.57 -8.10 -4.87
C PHE A 254 -8.94 -7.54 -6.15
N ASP A 255 -9.53 -6.47 -6.67
CA ASP A 255 -9.35 -5.87 -8.00
C ASP A 255 -8.62 -4.51 -7.96
N LEU A 256 -7.93 -4.18 -6.86
CA LEU A 256 -7.27 -2.89 -6.67
C LEU A 256 -6.31 -2.54 -7.81
N ARG A 257 -5.50 -3.50 -8.27
CA ARG A 257 -4.51 -3.24 -9.33
C ARG A 257 -5.16 -3.00 -10.68
N GLU A 258 -6.23 -3.72 -10.97
CA GLU A 258 -7.06 -3.56 -12.16
C GLU A 258 -7.72 -2.17 -12.16
N CYS A 259 -8.26 -1.73 -11.01
CA CYS A 259 -8.82 -0.39 -10.86
C CYS A 259 -7.76 0.72 -11.06
N GLU A 260 -6.56 0.57 -10.52
CA GLU A 260 -5.45 1.50 -10.76
C GLU A 260 -5.05 1.54 -12.24
N GLU A 261 -4.98 0.39 -12.90
CA GLU A 261 -4.67 0.32 -14.33
C GLU A 261 -5.74 1.03 -15.17
N LEU A 262 -7.02 0.87 -14.84
CA LEU A 262 -8.11 1.61 -15.48
C LEU A 262 -8.00 3.11 -15.24
N ALA A 263 -7.58 3.55 -14.05
CA ALA A 263 -7.35 4.96 -13.77
C ALA A 263 -6.18 5.53 -14.59
N ILE A 264 -5.09 4.77 -14.71
CA ILE A 264 -3.94 5.11 -15.55
C ILE A 264 -4.33 5.15 -17.03
N GLN A 265 -5.11 4.18 -17.51
CA GLN A 265 -5.63 4.17 -18.87
C GLN A 265 -6.40 5.46 -19.16
N ARG A 266 -7.31 5.88 -18.27
CA ARG A 266 -8.06 7.13 -18.42
C ARG A 266 -7.15 8.35 -18.47
N TYR A 267 -6.10 8.39 -17.64
CA TYR A 267 -5.11 9.47 -17.67
C TYR A 267 -4.35 9.50 -19.01
N VAL A 268 -3.87 8.33 -19.48
CA VAL A 268 -3.13 8.23 -20.74
C VAL A 268 -3.98 8.69 -21.92
N THR A 269 -5.22 8.21 -22.03
CA THR A 269 -6.13 8.53 -23.14
C THR A 269 -6.57 9.99 -23.14
N ASN A 270 -6.80 10.60 -21.98
CA ASN A 270 -7.36 11.96 -21.89
C ASN A 270 -6.30 13.07 -21.83
N THR A 271 -5.07 12.76 -21.42
CA THR A 271 -4.06 13.77 -21.09
C THR A 271 -2.80 13.68 -21.94
N LEU A 272 -2.44 12.49 -22.45
CA LEU A 272 -1.17 12.29 -23.17
C LEU A 272 -1.36 12.30 -24.68
N SER A 273 -0.25 12.51 -25.40
CA SER A 273 -0.21 12.53 -26.86
C SER A 273 -0.55 11.17 -27.47
N GLU A 274 -1.02 11.13 -28.72
CA GLU A 274 -1.31 9.87 -29.44
C GLU A 274 -0.11 8.92 -29.48
N LYS A 275 1.11 9.47 -29.53
CA LYS A 275 2.36 8.70 -29.47
C LYS A 275 2.53 7.99 -28.13
N ASP A 276 2.27 8.68 -27.03
CA ASP A 276 2.35 8.10 -25.68
C ASP A 276 1.25 7.06 -25.46
N GLN A 277 0.06 7.31 -25.99
CA GLN A 277 -1.06 6.35 -25.97
C GLN A 277 -0.68 5.05 -26.70
N SER A 278 -0.12 5.17 -27.90
CA SER A 278 0.35 4.01 -28.68
C SER A 278 1.43 3.23 -27.95
N PHE A 279 2.39 3.93 -27.33
CA PHE A 279 3.45 3.32 -26.53
C PHE A 279 2.92 2.57 -25.29
N TRP A 280 1.90 3.13 -24.62
CA TRP A 280 1.21 2.48 -23.51
C TRP A 280 0.54 1.17 -23.93
N GLU A 281 -0.25 1.18 -25.02
CA GLU A 281 -0.94 -0.01 -25.51
C GLU A 281 0.04 -1.11 -25.94
N GLU A 282 1.08 -0.76 -26.69
CA GLU A 282 2.12 -1.72 -27.05
C GLU A 282 2.80 -2.34 -25.83
N SER A 283 3.13 -1.51 -24.83
CA SER A 283 3.78 -1.97 -23.60
C SER A 283 2.87 -2.92 -22.82
N LYS A 284 1.57 -2.59 -22.74
CA LYS A 284 0.54 -3.40 -22.09
C LYS A 284 0.36 -4.77 -22.74
N ILE A 285 0.33 -4.83 -24.07
CA ILE A 285 0.24 -6.10 -24.82
C ILE A 285 1.46 -6.98 -24.54
N LYS A 286 2.66 -6.39 -24.54
CA LYS A 286 3.92 -7.13 -24.32
C LYS A 286 4.06 -7.65 -22.88
N LYS A 287 3.31 -7.09 -21.91
CA LYS A 287 3.35 -7.43 -20.46
C LYS A 287 4.77 -7.56 -19.89
N SER A 288 5.70 -6.74 -20.40
CA SER A 288 7.12 -6.84 -20.07
C SER A 288 7.45 -6.14 -18.74
N TYR A 289 8.68 -6.32 -18.24
CA TYR A 289 9.19 -5.54 -17.10
C TYR A 289 9.02 -4.02 -17.31
N TYR A 290 9.16 -3.54 -18.55
CA TYR A 290 8.98 -2.13 -18.91
C TYR A 290 7.55 -1.65 -18.65
N TYR A 291 6.54 -2.49 -18.84
CA TYR A 291 5.15 -2.15 -18.55
C TYR A 291 4.93 -1.83 -17.07
N SER A 292 5.51 -2.65 -16.16
CA SER A 292 5.41 -2.41 -14.72
C SER A 292 6.06 -1.09 -14.31
N LYS A 293 7.19 -0.74 -14.93
CA LYS A 293 7.87 0.54 -14.70
C LYS A 293 7.04 1.71 -15.23
N LEU A 294 6.50 1.59 -16.45
CA LEU A 294 5.67 2.61 -17.08
C LEU A 294 4.40 2.88 -16.27
N ARG A 295 3.75 1.84 -15.76
CA ARG A 295 2.61 1.96 -14.83
C ARG A 295 2.96 2.80 -13.60
N GLY A 296 4.12 2.55 -12.99
CA GLY A 296 4.61 3.35 -11.86
C GLY A 296 4.88 4.81 -12.25
N GLU A 297 5.49 5.05 -13.41
CA GLU A 297 5.77 6.39 -13.92
C GLU A 297 4.48 7.19 -14.19
N TYR A 298 3.43 6.57 -14.73
CA TYR A 298 2.14 7.26 -14.94
C TYR A 298 1.36 7.46 -13.65
N TRP A 299 1.39 6.49 -12.73
CA TRP A 299 0.79 6.68 -11.41
C TRP A 299 1.40 7.89 -10.68
N GLN A 300 2.74 8.01 -10.69
CA GLN A 300 3.43 9.17 -10.13
C GLN A 300 3.11 10.47 -10.88
N ALA A 301 2.85 10.42 -12.20
CA ALA A 301 2.42 11.59 -12.96
C ALA A 301 1.04 12.09 -12.49
N MET A 302 0.09 11.16 -12.35
CA MET A 302 -1.25 11.45 -11.87
C MET A 302 -1.23 12.02 -10.44
N PHE A 303 -0.42 11.42 -9.56
CA PHE A 303 -0.26 11.91 -8.20
C PHE A 303 0.31 13.33 -8.17
N LEU A 304 1.38 13.59 -8.94
CA LEU A 304 2.00 14.92 -9.04
C LEU A 304 1.02 15.98 -9.57
N LEU A 305 0.25 15.64 -10.61
CA LEU A 305 -0.78 16.51 -11.15
C LEU A 305 -1.83 16.87 -10.09
N TYR A 306 -2.28 15.87 -9.33
CA TYR A 306 -3.23 16.08 -8.24
C TYR A 306 -2.63 16.91 -7.10
N THR A 307 -1.37 16.68 -6.72
CA THR A 307 -0.65 17.48 -5.72
C THR A 307 -0.62 18.95 -6.12
N ASN A 308 -0.29 19.27 -7.37
CA ASN A 308 -0.25 20.67 -7.83
C ASN A 308 -1.63 21.32 -7.85
N TYR A 309 -2.66 20.58 -8.30
CA TYR A 309 -4.03 21.04 -8.20
C TYR A 309 -4.44 21.32 -6.75
N TYR A 310 -4.08 20.42 -5.82
CA TYR A 310 -4.37 20.56 -4.40
C TYR A 310 -3.66 21.78 -3.80
N PHE A 311 -2.37 21.98 -4.09
CA PHE A 311 -1.62 23.14 -3.62
C PHE A 311 -2.22 24.45 -4.12
N GLU A 312 -2.54 24.52 -5.41
CA GLU A 312 -3.19 25.69 -5.99
C GLU A 312 -4.55 26.00 -5.36
N LYS A 313 -5.40 24.97 -5.22
CA LYS A 313 -6.74 25.12 -4.66
C LYS A 313 -6.71 25.61 -3.20
N ASN A 314 -5.70 25.20 -2.43
CA ASN A 314 -5.57 25.55 -1.01
C ASN A 314 -4.62 26.73 -0.77
N GLY A 315 -4.18 27.43 -1.82
CA GLY A 315 -3.31 28.61 -1.66
C GLY A 315 -1.90 28.29 -1.11
N ILE A 316 -1.44 27.06 -1.24
CA ILE A 316 -0.11 26.64 -0.80
C ILE A 316 0.92 27.08 -1.85
N GLU A 317 1.91 27.90 -1.48
CA GLU A 317 2.88 28.51 -2.40
C GLU A 317 4.00 27.55 -2.88
N LEU A 318 3.66 26.28 -3.09
CA LEU A 318 4.56 25.22 -3.54
C LEU A 318 4.15 24.74 -4.94
N GLU A 319 5.13 24.28 -5.71
CA GLU A 319 4.92 23.59 -6.98
C GLU A 319 5.69 22.26 -6.93
N ALA A 320 4.97 21.15 -6.93
CA ALA A 320 5.54 19.82 -6.99
C ALA A 320 6.03 19.52 -8.41
N THR A 321 7.31 19.18 -8.55
CA THR A 321 7.96 18.88 -9.81
C THR A 321 8.58 17.49 -9.81
N ARG A 322 8.84 16.95 -11.01
CA ARG A 322 9.66 15.74 -11.15
C ARG A 322 11.13 16.12 -11.00
N VAL A 323 11.88 15.28 -10.30
CA VAL A 323 13.34 15.36 -10.33
C VAL A 323 13.82 15.14 -11.75
N GLU A 324 14.63 16.05 -12.27
CA GLU A 324 15.24 15.91 -13.60
C GLU A 324 16.14 14.68 -13.67
N LYS A 325 16.13 14.00 -14.81
CA LYS A 325 16.96 12.82 -15.07
C LYS A 325 18.37 13.25 -15.49
N THR A 326 19.12 13.87 -14.59
CA THR A 326 20.55 14.20 -14.82
C THR A 326 21.44 12.99 -14.56
N GLN A 327 22.67 12.98 -15.10
CA GLN A 327 23.62 11.89 -14.87
C GLN A 327 23.97 11.74 -13.38
N GLU A 328 24.16 12.86 -12.69
CA GLU A 328 24.38 12.88 -11.24
C GLU A 328 23.22 12.23 -10.47
N GLN A 329 21.97 12.56 -10.85
CA GLN A 329 20.79 11.97 -10.23
C GLN A 329 20.68 10.46 -10.53
N LEU A 330 21.08 10.02 -11.72
CA LEU A 330 21.13 8.60 -12.06
C LEU A 330 22.12 7.84 -11.18
N GLU A 331 23.31 8.40 -10.94
CA GLU A 331 24.29 7.80 -10.02
C GLU A 331 23.80 7.81 -8.57
N LYS A 332 23.23 8.93 -8.08
CA LYS A 332 22.55 8.98 -6.76
C LYS A 332 21.46 7.91 -6.64
N ASN A 333 20.64 7.72 -7.68
CA ASN A 333 19.61 6.70 -7.69
C ASN A 333 20.18 5.27 -7.68
N LYS A 334 21.33 5.01 -8.31
CA LYS A 334 22.02 3.72 -8.21
C LYS A 334 22.53 3.49 -6.80
N GLU A 335 23.10 4.51 -6.18
CA GLU A 335 23.57 4.45 -4.80
C GLU A 335 22.43 4.16 -3.83
N MET A 336 21.32 4.91 -3.91
CA MET A 336 20.13 4.65 -3.09
C MET A 336 19.58 3.23 -3.27
N ARG A 337 19.65 2.64 -4.47
CA ARG A 337 19.25 1.25 -4.70
C ARG A 337 20.22 0.24 -4.09
N ARG A 338 21.51 0.56 -4.04
CA ARG A 338 22.53 -0.25 -3.37
C ARG A 338 22.28 -0.24 -1.86
N GLU A 339 22.13 0.95 -1.30
CA GLU A 339 21.80 1.20 0.12
C GLU A 339 20.49 0.51 0.53
N ALA A 340 19.44 0.61 -0.28
CA ALA A 340 18.15 -0.04 0.01
C ALA A 340 18.22 -1.57 0.13
N ARG A 341 19.27 -2.22 -0.41
CA ARG A 341 19.49 -3.68 -0.26
C ARG A 341 20.20 -4.04 1.04
N LEU A 342 20.83 -3.08 1.71
CA LEU A 342 21.47 -3.30 2.99
C LEU A 342 20.42 -3.39 4.11
N PRO A 343 20.72 -4.11 5.22
CA PRO A 343 19.94 -4.01 6.45
C PRO A 343 19.80 -2.55 6.87
N LYS A 344 18.63 -2.13 7.38
CA LYS A 344 18.35 -0.72 7.73
C LYS A 344 19.45 -0.09 8.60
N ALA A 345 19.89 -0.80 9.64
CA ALA A 345 20.97 -0.36 10.54
C ALA A 345 22.33 -0.08 9.84
N LYS A 346 22.53 -0.60 8.63
CA LYS A 346 23.77 -0.45 7.85
C LYS A 346 23.61 0.53 6.68
N ARG A 347 22.45 1.17 6.53
CA ARG A 347 22.20 2.10 5.43
C ARG A 347 22.81 3.45 5.74
N SER A 348 23.50 4.01 4.76
CA SER A 348 23.93 5.39 4.75
C SER A 348 22.71 6.30 4.62
N TYR A 349 22.65 7.39 5.39
CA TYR A 349 21.63 8.46 5.31
C TYR A 349 20.20 8.11 5.79
N ASN A 350 20.04 7.17 6.72
CA ASN A 350 18.78 7.03 7.46
C ASN A 350 18.75 7.94 8.71
N PHE A 351 17.59 8.07 9.36
CA PHE A 351 17.45 8.93 10.53
C PHE A 351 18.46 8.57 11.64
N HIS A 352 18.62 7.27 11.91
CA HIS A 352 19.55 6.78 12.93
C HIS A 352 21.01 7.18 12.64
N SER A 353 21.53 6.90 11.44
CA SER A 353 22.90 7.30 11.05
C SER A 353 23.08 8.81 11.09
N ARG A 354 22.10 9.58 10.58
CA ARG A 354 22.13 11.05 10.65
C ARG A 354 22.14 11.57 12.10
N SER A 355 21.36 10.96 12.98
CA SER A 355 21.34 11.32 14.40
C SER A 355 22.69 11.05 15.07
N LEU A 356 23.37 9.95 14.71
CA LEU A 356 24.71 9.66 15.20
C LEU A 356 25.75 10.65 14.67
N GLU A 357 25.69 10.99 13.38
CA GLU A 357 26.55 12.00 12.76
C GLU A 357 26.39 13.37 13.45
N GLU A 358 25.15 13.77 13.75
CA GLU A 358 24.87 15.03 14.44
C GLU A 358 25.37 15.01 15.89
N GLN A 359 25.16 13.92 16.63
CA GLN A 359 25.70 13.76 17.99
C GLN A 359 27.23 13.85 17.99
N GLN A 360 27.89 13.25 17.01
CA GLN A 360 29.33 13.31 16.89
C GLN A 360 29.82 14.74 16.62
N LYS A 361 29.17 15.47 15.70
CA LYS A 361 29.48 16.89 15.45
C LYS A 361 29.32 17.76 16.70
N LEU A 362 28.27 17.53 17.49
CA LEU A 362 28.04 18.26 18.75
C LEU A 362 29.13 17.96 19.79
N LEU A 363 29.58 16.70 19.90
CA LEU A 363 30.68 16.33 20.78
C LEU A 363 32.01 16.97 20.35
N GLU A 364 32.29 16.99 19.04
CA GLU A 364 33.48 17.63 18.48
C GLU A 364 33.48 19.15 18.73
N GLN A 365 32.34 19.82 18.52
CA GLN A 365 32.17 21.25 18.84
C GLN A 365 32.35 21.52 20.33
N ARG A 366 31.77 20.69 21.21
CA ARG A 366 31.91 20.84 22.66
C ARG A 366 33.37 20.66 23.09
N ALA A 367 34.07 19.67 22.55
CA ALA A 367 35.49 19.46 22.83
C ALA A 367 36.35 20.65 22.38
N LEU A 368 36.03 21.26 21.23
CA LEU A 368 36.70 22.47 20.76
C LEU A 368 36.44 23.65 21.71
N LEU A 369 35.19 23.89 22.10
CA LEU A 369 34.82 24.95 23.04
C LEU A 369 35.46 24.76 24.42
N GLU A 370 35.52 23.52 24.93
CA GLU A 370 36.20 23.22 26.18
C GLU A 370 37.71 23.46 26.10
N LYS A 371 38.33 23.20 24.93
CA LYS A 371 39.74 23.51 24.68
C LYS A 371 39.97 25.03 24.65
N GLU A 372 39.16 25.77 23.90
CA GLU A 372 39.22 27.24 23.84
C GLU A 372 38.97 27.87 25.22
N HIS A 373 38.05 27.33 26.01
CA HIS A 373 37.78 27.80 27.37
C HIS A 373 38.97 27.54 28.30
N LYS A 374 39.64 26.38 28.20
CA LYS A 374 40.86 26.08 28.95
C LYS A 374 42.01 27.00 28.56
N GLU A 375 42.19 27.27 27.27
CA GLU A 375 43.21 28.19 26.76
C GLU A 375 42.96 29.62 27.25
N ARG A 376 41.71 30.11 27.20
CA ARG A 376 41.34 31.42 27.75
C ARG A 376 41.54 31.50 29.26
N LYS A 377 41.23 30.45 29.99
CA LYS A 377 41.42 30.41 31.45
C LYS A 377 42.90 30.42 31.83
N ALA A 378 43.74 29.70 31.08
CA ALA A 378 45.19 29.74 31.28
C ALA A 378 45.78 31.13 31.02
N ILE A 379 45.28 31.87 30.03
CA ILE A 379 45.70 33.25 29.77
C ILE A 379 45.31 34.20 30.91
N ILE A 380 44.13 34.00 31.52
CA ILE A 380 43.66 34.83 32.65
C ILE A 380 44.38 34.47 33.96
N ASP A 381 44.78 33.22 34.15
CA ASP A 381 45.51 32.77 35.35
C ASP A 381 47.02 33.11 35.29
N ASP A 382 47.56 33.51 34.12
CA ASP A 382 48.95 33.95 33.89
C ASP A 382 49.12 35.51 33.88
N GLU A 383 48.03 36.28 33.97
CA GLU A 383 48.00 37.73 34.24
C GLU A 383 47.83 38.03 35.74
#